data_AF-A0A8B3F2E4-F1
#
_entry.id   AF-A0A8B3F2E4-F1
#
_cell.length_a   1.000
_cell.length_b   1.000
_cell.length_c   1.000
_cell.angle_alpha   90.00
_cell.angle_beta   90.00
_cell.angle_gamma   90.00
#
_symmetry.space_group_name_H-M   'P 1'
#
loop_
_entity.id
_entity.type
_entity.pdbx_description
1 polymer ?
#
loop_
_entity_poly.entity_id
_entity_poly.type
_entity_poly.pdbx_seq_one_letter_code
_entity_poly.pdbx_strand_id
1 'polypeptide(L)'
;MEKPIMKPSKFYLFSFLLILILLTSDVKGEANTPPSSSNNRASSSGSGSQSTASSSTQTQASTTIDTTSSTSPSVSEPSNTTNSKILQESDTAQTQTSSTTEQSTSEKNGIVNENGERYYYINGVLQKGQQNINGSWYLFNRTTGVMMYGQQKDSNGQWYLFDRSSGIMRKGQVNDAGNWYLFDRSSGIMRKGQVNDAGNWYLFDRSSGIMRKGQVNDAGNWYLFDRSSGVMRKGQVNDAGNWYLFNRSSGIMMYGLQTDINGKTYYFNNAGKMVYGTGTLEKTNYKFNTTSGECYYALLSAGNINQYTIGAYQACEVVALYNGLIALGKTNSKSIQQTINTLPRNINPNLGYSGNPWDASAVNFPYNGYVIWATALTSFAKSYAATAQNISGTSLVNMEKQALKGRPIVIWGTLNMAKAHIVNSNYYGGHELSNSHTYLIDGYNAQTNQFHITDSIYGKYWKDTSTVVKAYYSNNSFALLL
;
A
#
# COMPACT_ATOMS: atom_id res chain seq x y z
N MET A 1 -33.11 -22.96 -22.56
CA MET A 1 -31.71 -22.53 -22.33
C MET A 1 -31.75 -21.31 -21.42
N GLU A 2 -31.61 -21.53 -20.11
CA GLU A 2 -31.65 -20.50 -19.08
C GLU A 2 -30.31 -19.75 -18.97
N LYS A 3 -30.37 -18.43 -18.80
CA LYS A 3 -29.21 -17.56 -18.56
C LYS A 3 -28.74 -17.67 -17.10
N PRO A 4 -27.43 -17.62 -16.81
CA PRO A 4 -26.96 -17.70 -15.43
C PRO A 4 -27.18 -16.38 -14.68
N ILE A 5 -27.82 -16.48 -13.52
CA ILE A 5 -28.00 -15.41 -12.54
C ILE A 5 -26.68 -15.21 -11.79
N MET A 6 -26.05 -14.05 -11.96
CA MET A 6 -24.92 -13.64 -11.12
C MET A 6 -25.41 -13.34 -9.70
N LYS A 7 -24.95 -14.13 -8.72
CA LYS A 7 -25.17 -13.85 -7.29
C LYS A 7 -24.35 -12.62 -6.86
N PRO A 8 -24.91 -11.69 -6.05
CA PRO A 8 -24.16 -10.55 -5.55
C PRO A 8 -23.06 -10.99 -4.58
N SER A 9 -21.88 -10.39 -4.72
CA SER A 9 -20.72 -10.59 -3.85
C SER A 9 -21.01 -10.14 -2.42
N LYS A 10 -20.59 -10.95 -1.46
CA LYS A 10 -20.69 -10.70 -0.01
C LYS A 10 -20.15 -9.31 0.34
N PHE A 11 -21.02 -8.46 0.87
CA PHE A 11 -20.64 -7.23 1.56
C PHE A 11 -19.89 -7.60 2.84
N TYR A 12 -18.65 -7.16 3.00
CA TYR A 12 -17.99 -7.13 4.29
C TYR A 12 -18.57 -5.95 5.07
N LEU A 13 -19.44 -6.22 6.05
CA LEU A 13 -19.76 -5.25 7.09
C LEU A 13 -18.49 -5.03 7.91
N PHE A 14 -17.86 -3.87 7.74
CA PHE A 14 -16.91 -3.38 8.73
C PHE A 14 -17.72 -2.94 9.95
N SER A 15 -17.55 -3.67 11.06
CA SER A 15 -18.08 -3.29 12.36
C SER A 15 -17.52 -1.91 12.73
N PHE A 16 -18.39 -0.92 12.80
CA PHE A 16 -18.04 0.43 13.24
C PHE A 16 -17.91 0.42 14.77
N LEU A 17 -16.67 0.42 15.26
CA LEU A 17 -16.37 0.66 16.67
C LEU A 17 -16.13 2.16 16.87
N LEU A 18 -16.91 2.77 17.76
CA LEU A 18 -16.77 4.15 18.19
C LEU A 18 -15.45 4.32 18.95
N ILE A 19 -14.52 5.11 18.40
CA ILE A 19 -13.25 5.44 19.06
C ILE A 19 -13.45 6.74 19.85
N LEU A 20 -13.33 6.67 21.17
CA LEU A 20 -13.26 7.85 22.04
C LEU A 20 -11.82 8.37 22.03
N ILE A 21 -11.57 9.46 21.29
CA ILE A 21 -10.30 10.18 21.34
C ILE A 21 -10.48 11.34 22.31
N LEU A 22 -9.89 11.24 23.50
CA LEU A 22 -9.72 12.38 24.40
C LEU A 22 -8.56 13.23 23.87
N LEU A 23 -8.88 14.32 23.17
CA LEU A 23 -7.91 15.36 22.82
C LEU A 23 -7.93 16.40 23.93
N THR A 24 -6.88 16.47 24.75
CA THR A 24 -6.64 17.65 25.60
C THR A 24 -5.90 18.68 24.76
N SER A 25 -6.59 19.75 24.36
CA SER A 25 -5.97 20.92 23.75
C SER A 25 -5.51 21.88 24.84
N ASP A 26 -4.20 21.93 25.12
CA ASP A 26 -3.63 23.04 25.87
C ASP A 26 -3.55 24.28 24.96
N VAL A 27 -4.27 25.31 25.36
CA VAL A 27 -4.24 26.64 24.75
C VAL A 27 -2.92 27.32 25.15
N LYS A 28 -2.06 27.60 24.17
CA LYS A 28 -0.91 28.50 24.34
C LYS A 28 -1.37 29.96 24.28
N GLY A 29 -1.19 30.70 25.36
CA GLY A 29 -1.11 32.16 25.38
C GLY A 29 0.36 32.61 25.45
N GLU A 30 0.76 33.45 24.50
CA GLU A 30 1.91 34.37 24.55
C GLU A 30 1.64 35.47 25.62
N ALA A 31 2.57 36.23 26.22
CA ALA A 31 4.03 36.35 26.29
C ALA A 31 4.34 37.18 27.56
N ASN A 32 5.55 37.05 28.14
CA ASN A 32 6.38 38.18 28.63
C ASN A 32 7.69 37.71 29.28
N THR A 33 8.75 38.46 28.99
CA THR A 33 10.18 38.31 29.32
C THR A 33 10.54 38.85 30.72
N PRO A 34 11.80 38.68 31.21
CA PRO A 34 12.12 38.33 32.61
C PRO A 34 12.66 39.50 33.47
N PRO A 35 13.10 39.20 34.70
CA PRO A 35 14.45 39.61 35.05
C PRO A 35 15.31 38.55 35.75
N SER A 36 16.58 38.93 35.82
CA SER A 36 17.84 38.24 36.12
C SER A 36 18.16 37.90 37.59
N SER A 37 19.25 37.13 37.72
CA SER A 37 20.17 36.96 38.88
C SER A 37 19.72 35.93 39.92
N SER A 38 20.56 35.06 40.52
CA SER A 38 22.02 35.05 40.67
C SER A 38 22.53 33.66 41.11
N ASN A 39 23.66 33.23 40.53
CA ASN A 39 24.88 32.67 41.13
C ASN A 39 24.91 31.45 42.08
N ASN A 40 25.91 30.61 41.74
CA ASN A 40 26.82 29.80 42.57
C ASN A 40 26.30 28.46 43.11
N ARG A 41 27.06 27.36 43.13
CA ARG A 41 28.47 27.02 42.84
C ARG A 41 28.48 25.47 42.79
N ALA A 42 29.02 24.84 41.74
CA ALA A 42 30.36 24.23 41.69
C ALA A 42 30.61 23.05 42.66
N SER A 43 30.83 21.86 42.07
CA SER A 43 31.97 20.94 42.29
C SER A 43 31.62 19.59 41.65
N SER A 44 32.11 19.24 40.45
CA SER A 44 33.47 18.82 40.06
C SER A 44 33.81 17.37 40.44
N SER A 45 33.92 16.52 39.41
CA SER A 45 34.96 15.50 39.18
C SER A 45 34.39 14.52 38.13
N GLY A 46 35.00 14.22 36.99
CA GLY A 46 36.37 14.41 36.54
C GLY A 46 36.75 13.20 35.69
N SER A 47 37.64 13.42 34.70
CA SER A 47 38.28 12.44 33.81
C SER A 47 37.39 11.93 32.66
N GLY A 48 37.68 12.20 31.39
CA GLY A 48 38.93 11.96 30.64
C GLY A 48 38.59 10.85 29.62
N SER A 49 38.92 10.86 28.34
CA SER A 49 39.91 11.57 27.54
C SER A 49 39.54 11.45 26.04
N GLN A 50 40.11 12.38 25.27
CA GLN A 50 40.42 12.40 23.84
C GLN A 50 40.13 11.17 22.94
N SER A 51 39.53 11.45 21.79
CA SER A 51 39.87 10.88 20.47
C SER A 51 39.70 11.99 19.41
N THR A 52 40.78 12.57 18.91
CA THR A 52 41.49 12.24 17.65
C THR A 52 40.58 12.13 16.43
N ALA A 53 40.75 13.12 15.56
CA ALA A 53 40.17 13.26 14.24
C ALA A 53 40.60 12.13 13.29
N SER A 54 39.67 11.69 12.45
CA SER A 54 39.97 11.00 11.19
C SER A 54 39.00 11.48 10.11
N SER A 55 39.59 12.22 9.17
CA SER A 55 39.23 12.42 7.77
C SER A 55 37.97 11.73 7.23
N SER A 56 36.98 12.53 6.82
CA SER A 56 35.97 12.14 5.84
C SER A 56 36.25 12.86 4.52
N THR A 57 36.79 12.11 3.56
CA THR A 57 36.95 12.55 2.18
C THR A 57 35.58 12.81 1.56
N GLN A 58 35.37 14.03 1.08
CA GLN A 58 34.27 14.41 0.21
C GLN A 58 34.45 13.72 -1.15
N THR A 59 33.39 13.10 -1.67
CA THR A 59 33.26 12.90 -3.10
C THR A 59 31.98 13.56 -3.56
N GLN A 60 32.18 14.70 -4.24
CA GLN A 60 31.19 15.40 -5.02
C GLN A 60 30.80 14.60 -6.26
N ALA A 61 29.59 14.85 -6.72
CA ALA A 61 29.06 14.44 -8.01
C ALA A 61 29.96 14.89 -9.17
N SER A 62 30.06 14.05 -10.20
CA SER A 62 30.11 14.55 -11.57
C SER A 62 29.59 13.52 -12.57
N THR A 63 28.74 14.03 -13.44
CA THR A 63 28.32 13.54 -14.75
C THR A 63 29.49 13.14 -15.65
N THR A 64 29.33 12.02 -16.38
CA THR A 64 29.89 11.86 -17.73
C THR A 64 29.07 10.88 -18.55
N ILE A 65 28.74 11.34 -19.75
CA ILE A 65 28.18 10.64 -20.91
C ILE A 65 29.39 10.12 -21.71
N ASP A 66 29.33 8.88 -22.22
CA ASP A 66 29.82 8.50 -23.55
C ASP A 66 29.25 7.11 -23.91
N THR A 67 28.55 6.83 -25.03
CA THR A 67 28.77 6.96 -26.49
C THR A 67 29.96 6.19 -27.08
N THR A 68 29.65 5.12 -27.83
CA THR A 68 30.28 4.69 -29.11
C THR A 68 29.28 3.74 -29.80
N SER A 69 28.63 4.00 -30.96
CA SER A 69 29.01 4.43 -32.32
C SER A 69 29.47 3.30 -33.26
N SER A 70 28.71 3.09 -34.34
CA SER A 70 29.15 2.65 -35.68
C SER A 70 27.88 2.56 -36.58
N THR A 71 27.73 3.13 -37.78
CA THR A 71 28.55 3.97 -38.67
C THR A 71 27.64 4.44 -39.82
N SER A 72 27.80 5.68 -40.31
CA SER A 72 27.28 6.17 -41.62
C SER A 72 28.18 5.72 -42.79
N PRO A 73 27.89 6.00 -44.09
CA PRO A 73 27.86 7.35 -44.74
C PRO A 73 26.58 7.59 -45.61
N SER A 74 26.03 8.81 -45.82
CA SER A 74 26.37 9.89 -46.78
C SER A 74 26.41 9.43 -48.25
N VAL A 75 25.89 10.08 -49.32
CA VAL A 75 25.73 11.50 -49.72
C VAL A 75 24.75 11.59 -50.93
N SER A 76 24.18 12.80 -51.16
CA SER A 76 23.95 13.54 -52.44
C SER A 76 22.92 13.10 -53.49
N GLU A 77 22.08 14.08 -53.87
CA GLU A 77 21.43 14.23 -55.20
C GLU A 77 22.45 14.27 -56.35
N PRO A 78 22.01 14.06 -57.61
CA PRO A 78 21.80 15.24 -58.45
C PRO A 78 20.62 15.16 -59.43
N SER A 79 20.29 16.34 -59.96
CA SER A 79 19.41 16.66 -61.09
C SER A 79 20.15 16.52 -62.44
N ASN A 80 19.45 16.06 -63.50
CA ASN A 80 19.45 16.59 -64.90
C ASN A 80 18.76 15.57 -65.85
N THR A 81 17.68 15.90 -66.57
CA THR A 81 17.55 16.62 -67.87
C THR A 81 17.76 15.77 -69.13
N THR A 82 16.76 15.89 -70.01
CA THR A 82 16.76 15.92 -71.49
C THR A 82 16.49 14.66 -72.36
N ASN A 83 15.48 14.88 -73.22
CA ASN A 83 15.35 14.54 -74.64
C ASN A 83 14.78 13.19 -75.10
N SER A 84 13.50 13.28 -75.50
CA SER A 84 13.02 13.15 -76.89
C SER A 84 13.28 11.85 -77.65
N LYS A 85 12.20 11.15 -77.98
CA LYS A 85 12.01 10.58 -79.32
C LYS A 85 10.53 10.44 -79.67
N ILE A 86 10.12 11.21 -80.68
CA ILE A 86 8.88 11.12 -81.45
C ILE A 86 9.04 10.02 -82.51
N LEU A 87 7.95 9.32 -82.87
CA LEU A 87 7.54 8.84 -84.21
C LEU A 87 6.08 8.34 -84.05
N GLN A 88 5.08 9.12 -84.50
CA GLN A 88 4.37 9.06 -85.80
C GLN A 88 3.42 7.86 -85.95
N GLU A 89 2.10 8.10 -85.92
CA GLU A 89 1.14 8.18 -87.07
C GLU A 89 0.49 6.81 -87.33
N SER A 90 -0.77 6.62 -87.74
CA SER A 90 -1.90 7.46 -88.15
C SER A 90 -3.15 6.54 -88.20
N ASP A 91 -4.37 7.08 -88.09
CA ASP A 91 -5.45 6.91 -89.09
C ASP A 91 -6.86 7.32 -88.59
N THR A 92 -7.31 8.44 -89.17
CA THR A 92 -8.62 8.73 -89.80
C THR A 92 -9.93 8.10 -89.27
N ALA A 93 -10.88 8.95 -88.85
CA ALA A 93 -12.03 9.38 -89.68
C ALA A 93 -12.97 10.34 -88.92
N GLN A 94 -13.42 11.40 -89.60
CA GLN A 94 -14.32 12.46 -89.14
C GLN A 94 -15.80 12.02 -89.07
N THR A 95 -16.59 12.62 -88.18
CA THR A 95 -17.95 13.14 -88.49
C THR A 95 -18.34 14.26 -87.51
N GLN A 96 -18.91 15.34 -88.06
CA GLN A 96 -19.46 16.56 -87.44
C GLN A 96 -20.52 16.24 -86.34
N THR A 97 -20.83 17.04 -85.33
CA THR A 97 -21.35 18.43 -85.38
C THR A 97 -21.56 18.94 -83.93
N SER A 98 -21.63 20.26 -83.79
CA SER A 98 -22.32 21.01 -82.73
C SER A 98 -21.47 21.45 -81.53
N SER A 99 -20.85 22.61 -81.74
CA SER A 99 -20.48 23.59 -80.73
C SER A 99 -21.62 23.83 -79.73
N THR A 100 -21.41 23.37 -78.50
CA THR A 100 -22.10 23.92 -77.33
C THR A 100 -21.02 24.48 -76.42
N THR A 101 -21.14 25.76 -76.10
CA THR A 101 -20.23 26.50 -75.24
C THR A 101 -20.18 25.85 -73.85
N GLU A 102 -19.20 24.97 -73.61
CA GLU A 102 -18.91 24.49 -72.27
C GLU A 102 -18.11 25.55 -71.50
N GLN A 103 -18.88 26.26 -70.69
CA GLN A 103 -18.40 27.03 -69.56
C GLN A 103 -17.56 26.11 -68.66
N SER A 104 -16.24 26.29 -68.67
CA SER A 104 -15.30 25.63 -67.76
C SER A 104 -15.70 25.92 -66.32
N THR A 105 -16.49 25.04 -65.72
CA THR A 105 -16.65 24.99 -64.27
C THR A 105 -15.38 24.41 -63.71
N SER A 106 -14.53 25.23 -63.10
CA SER A 106 -13.42 24.73 -62.30
C SER A 106 -14.01 23.80 -61.23
N GLU A 107 -13.74 22.50 -61.35
CA GLU A 107 -14.25 21.52 -60.39
C GLU A 107 -13.73 21.85 -58.99
N LYS A 108 -14.64 22.01 -58.01
CA LYS A 108 -14.26 22.30 -56.63
C LYS A 108 -13.44 21.13 -56.08
N ASN A 109 -12.30 21.42 -55.48
CA ASN A 109 -11.45 20.41 -54.84
C ASN A 109 -10.85 20.96 -53.55
N GLY A 110 -10.71 20.11 -52.53
CA GLY A 110 -10.22 20.52 -51.21
C GLY A 110 -11.30 21.15 -50.32
N ILE A 111 -10.85 21.81 -49.24
CA ILE A 111 -11.75 22.50 -48.30
C ILE A 111 -12.11 23.88 -48.87
N VAL A 112 -13.40 24.12 -49.11
CA VAL A 112 -13.93 25.35 -49.72
C VAL A 112 -14.83 26.09 -48.72
N ASN A 113 -14.78 27.42 -48.70
CA ASN A 113 -15.69 28.25 -47.91
C ASN A 113 -16.83 28.75 -48.80
N GLU A 114 -18.07 28.46 -48.40
CA GLU A 114 -19.29 28.85 -49.11
C GLU A 114 -20.25 29.46 -48.09
N ASN A 115 -20.62 30.73 -48.28
CA ASN A 115 -21.52 31.48 -47.39
C ASN A 115 -21.12 31.46 -45.91
N GLY A 116 -19.81 31.40 -45.61
CA GLY A 116 -19.28 31.38 -44.24
C GLY A 116 -19.12 29.98 -43.64
N GLU A 117 -19.52 28.93 -44.35
CA GLU A 117 -19.38 27.54 -43.93
C GLU A 117 -18.29 26.83 -44.73
N ARG A 118 -17.63 25.84 -44.12
CA ARG A 118 -16.55 25.07 -44.77
C ARG A 118 -17.05 23.70 -45.20
N TYR A 119 -16.80 23.35 -46.45
CA TYR A 119 -17.17 22.08 -47.10
C TYR A 119 -15.91 21.39 -47.65
N TYR A 120 -15.97 20.10 -47.96
CA TYR A 120 -14.86 19.37 -48.58
C TYR A 120 -15.31 18.68 -49.86
N TYR A 121 -14.59 18.93 -50.96
CA TYR A 121 -14.87 18.36 -52.27
C TYR A 121 -13.67 17.54 -52.78
N ILE A 122 -13.97 16.43 -53.46
CA ILE A 122 -13.00 15.67 -54.25
C ILE A 122 -13.55 15.60 -55.67
N ASN A 123 -12.85 16.21 -56.63
CA ASN A 123 -13.26 16.28 -58.04
C ASN A 123 -14.73 16.70 -58.21
N GLY A 124 -15.13 17.80 -57.56
CA GLY A 124 -16.50 18.32 -57.59
C GLY A 124 -17.51 17.57 -56.69
N VAL A 125 -17.16 16.43 -56.10
CA VAL A 125 -18.08 15.64 -55.26
C VAL A 125 -17.97 16.04 -53.79
N LEU A 126 -19.09 16.49 -53.20
CA LEU A 126 -19.18 16.84 -51.79
C LEU A 126 -18.97 15.62 -50.88
N GLN A 127 -17.95 15.69 -50.04
CA GLN A 127 -17.63 14.67 -49.04
C GLN A 127 -18.31 14.96 -47.71
N LYS A 128 -18.67 13.89 -46.99
CA LYS A 128 -19.36 13.96 -45.69
C LYS A 128 -18.74 13.00 -44.68
N GLY A 129 -19.06 13.14 -43.40
CA GLY A 129 -18.51 12.30 -42.33
C GLY A 129 -17.05 12.64 -42.00
N GLN A 130 -16.35 11.70 -41.36
CA GLN A 130 -14.94 11.90 -41.01
C GLN A 130 -14.05 11.75 -42.24
N GLN A 131 -13.13 12.70 -42.44
CA GLN A 131 -12.24 12.75 -43.60
C GLN A 131 -10.81 12.99 -43.13
N ASN A 132 -9.87 12.18 -43.63
CA ASN A 132 -8.44 12.37 -43.41
C ASN A 132 -7.86 13.16 -44.58
N ILE A 133 -7.45 14.40 -44.31
CA ILE A 133 -6.94 15.33 -45.30
C ILE A 133 -5.53 15.69 -44.87
N ASN A 134 -4.53 15.26 -45.66
CA ASN A 134 -3.11 15.50 -45.39
C ASN A 134 -2.67 15.07 -43.97
N GLY A 135 -3.20 13.94 -43.48
CA GLY A 135 -2.87 13.40 -42.14
C GLY A 135 -3.69 13.99 -40.99
N SER A 136 -4.52 14.99 -41.25
CA SER A 136 -5.42 15.60 -40.26
C SER A 136 -6.85 15.14 -40.46
N TRP A 137 -7.52 14.77 -39.36
CA TRP A 137 -8.91 14.34 -39.38
C TRP A 137 -9.86 15.51 -39.18
N TYR A 138 -10.88 15.59 -40.02
CA TYR A 138 -11.97 16.57 -39.96
C TYR A 138 -13.31 15.84 -39.92
N LEU A 139 -14.35 16.47 -39.39
CA LEU A 139 -15.71 15.95 -39.44
C LEU A 139 -16.60 16.89 -40.25
N PHE A 140 -17.28 16.34 -41.25
CA PHE A 140 -18.30 17.04 -42.03
C PHE A 140 -19.66 16.43 -41.73
N ASN A 141 -20.67 17.28 -41.56
CA ASN A 141 -22.03 16.89 -41.24
C ASN A 141 -22.54 15.86 -42.26
N ARG A 142 -23.10 14.74 -41.80
CA ARG A 142 -23.53 13.63 -42.67
C ARG A 142 -24.73 13.99 -43.56
N THR A 143 -25.50 15.01 -43.19
CA THR A 143 -26.65 15.50 -43.95
C THR A 143 -26.23 16.66 -44.85
N THR A 144 -25.65 17.71 -44.28
CA THR A 144 -25.40 18.98 -45.00
C THR A 144 -24.01 19.08 -45.62
N GLY A 145 -23.02 18.35 -45.12
CA GLY A 145 -21.61 18.47 -45.55
C GLY A 145 -20.83 19.62 -44.89
N VAL A 146 -21.44 20.38 -43.99
CA VAL A 146 -20.79 21.48 -43.25
C VAL A 146 -19.75 20.93 -42.26
N MET A 147 -18.57 21.53 -42.20
CA MET A 147 -17.51 21.18 -41.25
C MET A 147 -17.97 21.42 -39.80
N MET A 148 -17.74 20.42 -38.95
CA MET A 148 -18.12 20.39 -37.54
C MET A 148 -16.91 20.73 -36.64
N TYR A 149 -17.19 21.37 -35.51
CA TYR A 149 -16.19 21.83 -34.54
C TYR A 149 -16.57 21.43 -33.10
N GLY A 150 -15.63 21.54 -32.18
CA GLY A 150 -15.86 21.23 -30.75
C GLY A 150 -16.08 19.75 -30.49
N GLN A 151 -16.73 19.44 -29.37
CA GLN A 151 -17.00 18.06 -28.98
C GLN A 151 -18.15 17.47 -29.80
N GLN A 152 -17.91 16.31 -30.40
CA GLN A 152 -18.84 15.65 -31.30
C GLN A 152 -19.00 14.19 -30.88
N LYS A 153 -20.24 13.68 -30.89
CA LYS A 153 -20.58 12.31 -30.53
C LYS A 153 -21.03 11.55 -31.77
N ASP A 154 -20.45 10.39 -32.00
CA ASP A 154 -20.87 9.54 -33.11
C ASP A 154 -22.09 8.67 -32.76
N SER A 155 -22.57 7.89 -33.73
CA SER A 155 -23.70 6.98 -33.58
C SER A 155 -23.45 5.83 -32.60
N ASN A 156 -22.18 5.48 -32.36
CA ASN A 156 -21.77 4.46 -31.39
C ASN A 156 -21.59 5.06 -29.98
N GLY A 157 -21.82 6.37 -29.84
CA GLY A 157 -21.69 7.12 -28.61
C GLY A 157 -20.27 7.49 -28.20
N GLN A 158 -19.30 7.37 -29.11
CA GLN A 158 -17.93 7.76 -28.91
C GLN A 158 -17.78 9.27 -29.11
N TRP A 159 -16.98 9.91 -28.26
CA TRP A 159 -16.75 11.34 -28.27
C TRP A 159 -15.39 11.69 -28.89
N TYR A 160 -15.38 12.75 -29.68
CA TYR A 160 -14.21 13.31 -30.35
C TYR A 160 -14.20 14.82 -30.13
N LEU A 161 -13.03 15.46 -30.21
CA LEU A 161 -12.90 16.91 -30.14
C LEU A 161 -12.28 17.44 -31.42
N PHE A 162 -12.98 18.32 -32.11
CA PHE A 162 -12.47 19.04 -33.28
C PHE A 162 -12.13 20.48 -32.87
N ASP A 163 -10.93 20.92 -33.22
CA ASP A 163 -10.42 22.25 -32.86
C ASP A 163 -11.35 23.36 -33.37
N ARG A 164 -11.74 24.31 -32.50
CA ARG A 164 -12.77 25.32 -32.82
C ARG A 164 -12.35 26.32 -33.90
N SER A 165 -11.06 26.43 -34.22
CA SER A 165 -10.56 27.33 -35.25
C SER A 165 -10.25 26.57 -36.54
N SER A 166 -9.46 25.50 -36.45
CA SER A 166 -8.97 24.79 -37.62
C SER A 166 -9.91 23.68 -38.11
N GLY A 167 -10.71 23.09 -37.22
CA GLY A 167 -11.53 21.90 -37.49
C GLY A 167 -10.76 20.58 -37.37
N ILE A 168 -9.47 20.62 -37.00
CA ILE A 168 -8.63 19.42 -36.87
C ILE A 168 -8.99 18.64 -35.61
N MET A 169 -9.13 17.32 -35.71
CA MET A 169 -9.37 16.44 -34.58
C MET A 169 -8.19 16.46 -33.59
N ARG A 170 -8.49 16.74 -32.33
CA ARG A 170 -7.54 16.79 -31.23
C ARG A 170 -7.32 15.38 -30.66
N LYS A 171 -6.07 15.09 -30.30
CA LYS A 171 -5.63 13.81 -29.71
C LYS A 171 -4.73 14.08 -28.49
N GLY A 172 -4.60 13.09 -27.61
CA GLY A 172 -3.86 13.24 -26.35
C GLY A 172 -4.63 14.04 -25.31
N GLN A 173 -3.91 14.58 -24.33
CA GLN A 173 -4.51 15.44 -23.30
C GLN A 173 -4.81 16.83 -23.87
N VAL A 174 -6.03 17.31 -23.65
CA VAL A 174 -6.50 18.60 -24.19
C VAL A 174 -7.23 19.37 -23.11
N ASN A 175 -6.90 20.65 -22.96
CA ASN A 175 -7.72 21.60 -22.21
C ASN A 175 -8.75 22.22 -23.16
N ASP A 176 -10.03 21.99 -22.91
CA ASP A 176 -11.16 22.62 -23.60
C ASP A 176 -11.93 23.45 -22.57
N ALA A 177 -11.83 24.78 -22.70
CA ALA A 177 -12.48 25.76 -21.83
C ALA A 177 -12.24 25.52 -20.32
N GLY A 178 -11.00 25.22 -19.93
CA GLY A 178 -10.61 25.01 -18.53
C GLY A 178 -10.75 23.56 -18.04
N ASN A 179 -11.47 22.71 -18.76
CA ASN A 179 -11.60 21.29 -18.44
C ASN A 179 -10.58 20.45 -19.21
N TRP A 180 -9.95 19.51 -18.52
CA TRP A 180 -8.99 18.58 -19.13
C TRP A 180 -9.66 17.27 -19.53
N TYR A 181 -9.36 16.81 -20.73
CA TYR A 181 -9.83 15.55 -21.32
C TYR A 181 -8.65 14.77 -21.89
N LEU A 182 -8.81 13.47 -22.08
CA LEU A 182 -7.84 12.64 -22.80
C LEU A 182 -8.51 12.01 -24.01
N PHE A 183 -8.01 12.28 -25.19
CA PHE A 183 -8.41 11.64 -26.43
C PHE A 183 -7.33 10.64 -26.86
N ASP A 184 -7.75 9.46 -27.27
CA ASP A 184 -6.83 8.40 -27.69
C ASP A 184 -5.90 8.88 -28.82
N ARG A 185 -4.59 8.62 -28.69
CA ARG A 185 -3.58 9.14 -29.62
C ARG A 185 -3.66 8.53 -31.02
N SER A 186 -4.28 7.35 -31.15
CA SER A 186 -4.48 6.69 -32.44
C SER A 186 -5.83 7.09 -33.03
N SER A 187 -6.91 6.79 -32.32
CA SER A 187 -8.29 6.91 -32.81
C SER A 187 -8.93 8.28 -32.60
N GLY A 188 -8.47 9.07 -31.62
CA GLY A 188 -9.13 10.32 -31.22
C GLY A 188 -10.37 10.14 -30.34
N ILE A 189 -10.68 8.91 -29.91
CA ILE A 189 -11.82 8.63 -29.02
C ILE A 189 -11.52 9.13 -27.60
N MET A 190 -12.45 9.85 -26.99
CA MET A 190 -12.35 10.31 -25.60
C MET A 190 -12.26 9.13 -24.63
N ARG A 191 -11.24 9.16 -23.77
CA ARG A 191 -11.01 8.19 -22.71
C ARG A 191 -11.70 8.64 -21.42
N LYS A 192 -12.26 7.68 -20.69
CA LYS A 192 -12.95 7.88 -19.41
C LYS A 192 -12.51 6.84 -18.38
N GLY A 193 -12.79 7.10 -17.11
CA GLY A 193 -12.34 6.26 -16.00
C GLY A 193 -10.84 6.41 -15.74
N GLN A 194 -10.25 5.42 -15.07
CA GLN A 194 -8.82 5.40 -14.81
C GLN A 194 -8.05 5.05 -16.10
N VAL A 195 -7.05 5.87 -16.44
CA VAL A 195 -6.26 5.70 -17.65
C VAL A 195 -4.78 5.86 -17.33
N ASN A 196 -3.95 4.93 -17.83
CA ASN A 196 -2.52 5.12 -17.90
C ASN A 196 -2.16 5.82 -19.22
N ASP A 197 -1.57 7.01 -19.13
CA ASP A 197 -1.02 7.76 -20.27
C ASP A 197 0.48 7.95 -20.02
N ALA A 198 1.30 7.25 -20.81
CA ALA A 198 2.76 7.27 -20.74
C ALA A 198 3.33 7.01 -19.33
N GLY A 199 2.81 6.00 -18.62
CA GLY A 199 3.29 5.62 -17.28
C GLY A 199 2.61 6.36 -16.13
N ASN A 200 1.94 7.48 -16.39
CA ASN A 200 1.20 8.23 -15.39
C ASN A 200 -0.27 7.81 -15.37
N TRP A 201 -0.84 7.65 -14.17
CA TRP A 201 -2.26 7.32 -13.99
C TRP A 201 -3.08 8.57 -13.74
N TYR A 202 -4.23 8.67 -14.40
CA TYR A 202 -5.20 9.75 -14.27
C TYR A 202 -6.60 9.14 -14.09
N LEU A 203 -7.54 9.94 -13.59
CA LEU A 203 -8.95 9.57 -13.55
C LEU A 203 -9.76 10.60 -14.31
N PHE A 204 -10.48 10.16 -15.34
CA PHE A 204 -11.44 10.97 -16.08
C PHE A 204 -12.85 10.57 -15.69
N ASP A 205 -13.73 11.54 -15.48
CA ASP A 205 -15.11 11.28 -15.08
C ASP A 205 -15.83 10.36 -16.08
N ARG A 206 -16.54 9.34 -15.57
CA ARG A 206 -17.17 8.31 -16.41
C ARG A 206 -18.35 8.85 -17.22
N SER A 207 -18.98 9.94 -16.76
CA SER A 207 -20.06 10.62 -17.48
C SER A 207 -19.51 11.67 -18.43
N SER A 208 -18.79 12.66 -17.91
CA SER A 208 -18.38 13.84 -18.68
C SER A 208 -17.04 13.70 -19.39
N GLY A 209 -16.15 12.82 -18.93
CA GLY A 209 -14.76 12.73 -19.42
C GLY A 209 -13.82 13.79 -18.84
N ILE A 210 -14.29 14.63 -17.92
CA ILE A 210 -13.45 15.67 -17.28
C ILE A 210 -12.45 15.02 -16.30
N MET A 211 -11.19 15.43 -16.38
CA MET A 211 -10.13 14.96 -15.48
C MET A 211 -10.43 15.32 -14.02
N ARG A 212 -10.36 14.33 -13.15
CA ARG A 212 -10.54 14.45 -11.71
C ARG A 212 -9.21 14.70 -11.04
N LYS A 213 -9.23 15.56 -10.01
CA LYS A 213 -8.06 16.04 -9.26
C LYS A 213 -8.38 16.02 -7.76
N GLY A 214 -7.34 16.00 -6.92
CA GLY A 214 -7.48 15.91 -5.46
C GLY A 214 -7.91 14.50 -5.01
N GLN A 215 -8.50 14.42 -3.82
CA GLN A 215 -9.01 13.14 -3.29
C GLN A 215 -10.32 12.77 -4.00
N VAL A 216 -10.39 11.54 -4.51
CA VAL A 216 -11.54 11.05 -5.27
C VAL A 216 -11.89 9.63 -4.81
N ASN A 217 -13.17 9.38 -4.55
CA ASN A 217 -13.71 8.03 -4.41
C ASN A 217 -14.12 7.52 -5.80
N ASP A 218 -13.48 6.45 -6.27
CA ASP A 218 -13.87 5.72 -7.49
C ASP A 218 -14.26 4.30 -7.08
N ALA A 219 -15.55 4.00 -7.20
CA ALA A 219 -16.15 2.71 -6.88
C ALA A 219 -15.81 2.19 -5.46
N GLY A 220 -15.87 3.06 -4.44
CA GLY A 220 -15.63 2.71 -3.05
C GLY A 220 -14.18 2.81 -2.60
N ASN A 221 -13.22 2.93 -3.53
CA ASN A 221 -11.81 3.12 -3.21
C ASN A 221 -11.43 4.61 -3.30
N TRP A 222 -10.68 5.08 -2.32
CA TRP A 222 -10.16 6.46 -2.31
C TRP A 222 -8.77 6.52 -2.96
N TYR A 223 -8.55 7.55 -3.77
CA TYR A 223 -7.30 7.86 -4.46
C TYR A 223 -6.98 9.34 -4.27
N LEU A 224 -5.73 9.72 -4.45
CA LEU A 224 -5.31 11.13 -4.52
C LEU A 224 -4.68 11.41 -5.88
N PHE A 225 -5.26 12.33 -6.63
CA PHE A 225 -4.70 12.86 -7.86
C PHE A 225 -4.11 14.24 -7.60
N ASP A 226 -2.93 14.50 -8.14
CA ASP A 226 -2.26 15.79 -7.97
C ASP A 226 -3.17 16.94 -8.44
N ARG A 227 -3.28 18.00 -7.63
CA ARG A 227 -4.20 19.11 -7.93
C ARG A 227 -3.75 19.94 -9.13
N SER A 228 -2.46 19.95 -9.45
CA SER A 228 -1.91 20.65 -10.61
C SER A 228 -1.96 19.77 -11.84
N SER A 229 -1.31 18.60 -11.79
CA SER A 229 -1.12 17.76 -12.98
C SER A 229 -2.21 16.71 -13.20
N GLY A 230 -2.95 16.31 -12.16
CA GLY A 230 -3.90 15.20 -12.22
C GLY A 230 -3.26 13.81 -12.12
N VAL A 231 -1.94 13.72 -11.92
CA VAL A 231 -1.24 12.44 -11.79
C VAL A 231 -1.58 11.78 -10.44
N MET A 232 -1.92 10.49 -10.46
CA MET A 232 -2.21 9.70 -9.26
C MET A 232 -0.99 9.62 -8.34
N ARG A 233 -1.18 10.02 -7.09
CA ARG A 233 -0.18 9.95 -6.02
C ARG A 233 -0.24 8.58 -5.35
N LYS A 234 0.94 8.06 -4.97
CA LYS A 234 1.12 6.78 -4.29
C LYS A 234 2.10 6.93 -3.14
N GLY A 235 2.09 5.98 -2.20
CA GLY A 235 2.94 6.05 -1.00
C GLY A 235 2.41 7.02 0.05
N GLN A 236 3.28 7.46 0.97
CA GLN A 236 2.91 8.46 1.96
C GLN A 236 2.87 9.84 1.30
N VAL A 237 1.77 10.57 1.51
CA VAL A 237 1.56 11.89 0.91
C VAL A 237 0.99 12.86 1.95
N ASN A 238 1.58 14.05 2.03
CA ASN A 238 0.97 15.16 2.74
C ASN A 238 0.00 15.89 1.80
N ASP A 239 -1.29 15.91 2.15
CA ASP A 239 -2.32 16.68 1.47
C ASP A 239 -2.91 17.67 2.49
N ALA A 240 -2.66 18.97 2.27
CA ALA A 240 -3.09 20.07 3.12
C ALA A 240 -2.80 19.85 4.62
N GLY A 241 -1.54 19.50 4.95
CA GLY A 241 -1.08 19.34 6.34
C GLY A 241 -1.43 18.00 6.99
N ASN A 242 -2.23 17.16 6.34
CA ASN A 242 -2.55 15.82 6.84
C ASN A 242 -1.78 14.77 6.04
N TRP A 243 -1.23 13.77 6.73
CA TRP A 243 -0.52 12.66 6.08
C TRP A 243 -1.47 11.48 5.82
N TYR A 244 -1.36 10.92 4.63
CA TYR A 244 -2.12 9.77 4.15
C TYR A 244 -1.16 8.72 3.59
N LEU A 245 -1.58 7.46 3.53
CA LEU A 245 -0.85 6.40 2.84
C LEU A 245 -1.70 5.86 1.70
N PHE A 246 -1.15 5.85 0.48
CA PHE A 246 -1.74 5.22 -0.68
C PHE A 246 -0.89 4.01 -1.08
N ASN A 247 -1.54 2.90 -1.44
CA ASN A 247 -0.88 1.69 -1.88
C ASN A 247 0.08 1.98 -3.05
N ARG A 248 1.34 1.53 -2.95
CA ARG A 248 2.37 1.84 -3.96
C ARG A 248 2.11 1.23 -5.34
N SER A 249 1.33 0.15 -5.41
CA SER A 249 0.94 -0.49 -6.66
C SER A 249 -0.35 0.11 -7.20
N SER A 250 -1.44 0.01 -6.43
CA SER A 250 -2.78 0.37 -6.90
C SER A 250 -3.17 1.83 -6.72
N GLY A 251 -2.53 2.56 -5.81
CA GLY A 251 -2.91 3.94 -5.45
C GLY A 251 -4.11 4.04 -4.50
N ILE A 252 -4.65 2.92 -4.02
CA ILE A 252 -5.79 2.90 -3.07
C ILE A 252 -5.34 3.41 -1.70
N MET A 253 -6.12 4.29 -1.07
CA MET A 253 -5.87 4.79 0.28
C MET A 253 -5.90 3.67 1.32
N MET A 254 -4.92 3.67 2.20
CA MET A 254 -4.71 2.68 3.25
C MET A 254 -5.20 3.24 4.60
N TYR A 255 -5.69 2.34 5.45
CA TYR A 255 -6.25 2.65 6.76
C TYR A 255 -5.67 1.68 7.81
N GLY A 256 -5.90 1.96 9.09
CA GLY A 256 -5.44 1.11 10.18
C GLY A 256 -3.93 1.18 10.41
N LEU A 257 -3.39 0.16 11.09
CA LEU A 257 -1.95 0.01 11.28
C LEU A 257 -1.28 -0.39 9.97
N GLN A 258 -0.25 0.35 9.59
CA GLN A 258 0.50 0.17 8.36
C GLN A 258 1.99 0.18 8.66
N THR A 259 2.73 -0.76 8.06
CA THR A 259 4.18 -0.85 8.23
C THR A 259 4.88 -0.50 6.93
N ASP A 260 5.86 0.39 7.00
CA ASP A 260 6.67 0.75 5.84
C ASP A 260 7.76 -0.29 5.53
N ILE A 261 8.51 -0.04 4.45
CA ILE A 261 9.58 -0.95 4.00
C ILE A 261 10.75 -1.04 4.98
N ASN A 262 10.94 -0.02 5.82
CA ASN A 262 11.96 0.01 6.86
C ASN A 262 11.47 -0.65 8.17
N GLY A 263 10.22 -1.10 8.21
CA GLY A 263 9.62 -1.76 9.36
C GLY A 263 9.00 -0.81 10.38
N LYS A 264 8.89 0.48 10.08
CA LYS A 264 8.23 1.46 10.95
C LYS A 264 6.72 1.35 10.82
N THR A 265 6.02 1.42 11.94
CA THR A 265 4.56 1.27 11.98
C THR A 265 3.89 2.61 12.23
N TYR A 266 2.81 2.90 11.52
CA TYR A 266 2.01 4.12 11.63
C TYR A 266 0.53 3.72 11.69
N TYR A 267 -0.32 4.56 12.26
CA TYR A 267 -1.77 4.34 12.24
C TYR A 267 -2.48 5.41 11.42
N PHE A 268 -3.30 4.98 10.47
CA PHE A 268 -4.18 5.85 9.68
C PHE A 268 -5.62 5.63 10.12
N ASN A 269 -6.28 6.66 10.61
CA ASN A 269 -7.65 6.55 11.14
C ASN A 269 -8.68 6.27 10.03
N ASN A 270 -9.96 6.17 10.38
CA ASN A 270 -11.05 5.88 9.42
C ASN A 270 -11.23 6.96 8.34
N ALA A 271 -10.70 8.17 8.54
CA ALA A 271 -10.65 9.22 7.52
C ALA A 271 -9.37 9.17 6.66
N GLY A 272 -8.51 8.15 6.86
CA GLY A 272 -7.24 7.96 6.17
C GLY A 272 -6.08 8.81 6.71
N LYS A 273 -6.30 9.60 7.77
CA LYS A 273 -5.29 10.52 8.31
C LYS A 273 -4.36 9.80 9.29
N MET A 274 -3.07 10.04 9.16
CA MET A 274 -2.06 9.57 10.11
C MET A 274 -2.33 10.16 11.51
N VAL A 275 -2.24 9.31 12.53
CA VAL A 275 -2.44 9.67 13.94
C VAL A 275 -1.10 9.89 14.63
N TYR A 276 -1.09 10.81 15.60
CA TYR A 276 0.06 11.20 16.40
C TYR A 276 -0.31 11.15 17.89
N GLY A 277 0.69 11.05 18.77
CA GLY A 277 0.46 11.04 20.22
C GLY A 277 -0.09 9.71 20.71
N THR A 278 -0.94 9.73 21.74
CA THR A 278 -1.45 8.52 22.40
C THR A 278 -2.85 8.17 21.94
N GLY A 279 -3.18 6.89 21.86
CA GLY A 279 -4.55 6.45 21.62
C GLY A 279 -4.76 4.98 21.94
N THR A 280 -5.99 4.63 22.29
CA THR A 280 -6.41 3.24 22.46
C THR A 280 -7.13 2.80 21.20
N LEU A 281 -6.64 1.73 20.57
CA LEU A 281 -7.24 1.12 19.40
C LEU A 281 -7.69 -0.29 19.79
N GLU A 282 -9.00 -0.51 19.72
CA GLU A 282 -9.65 -1.73 20.24
C GLU A 282 -9.32 -1.95 21.72
N LYS A 283 -8.39 -2.87 22.01
CA LYS A 283 -7.93 -3.22 23.36
C LYS A 283 -6.44 -2.94 23.58
N THR A 284 -5.82 -2.20 22.68
CA THR A 284 -4.37 -1.93 22.70
C THR A 284 -4.11 -0.45 22.87
N ASN A 285 -3.31 -0.10 23.87
CA ASN A 285 -2.81 1.26 24.07
C ASN A 285 -1.58 1.47 23.19
N TYR A 286 -1.65 2.47 22.32
CA TYR A 286 -0.56 2.85 21.43
C TYR A 286 -0.02 4.23 21.78
N LYS A 287 1.27 4.43 21.51
CA LYS A 287 1.87 5.76 21.44
C LYS A 287 2.65 5.92 20.14
N PHE A 288 2.35 7.01 19.46
CA PHE A 288 2.93 7.45 18.21
C PHE A 288 3.72 8.74 18.45
N ASN A 289 4.87 8.87 17.80
CA ASN A 289 5.68 10.08 17.87
C ASN A 289 4.86 11.29 17.40
N THR A 290 4.91 12.40 18.13
CA THR A 290 4.10 13.61 17.84
C THR A 290 4.54 14.39 16.60
N THR A 291 5.71 14.07 16.05
CA THR A 291 6.27 14.68 14.84
C THR A 291 6.22 13.72 13.65
N SER A 292 6.75 12.50 13.80
CA SER A 292 6.84 11.54 12.69
C SER A 292 5.61 10.63 12.54
N GLY A 293 4.77 10.50 13.58
CA GLY A 293 3.67 9.53 13.61
C GLY A 293 4.11 8.07 13.81
N GLU A 294 5.42 7.81 13.99
CA GLU A 294 5.95 6.46 14.18
C GLU A 294 5.49 5.87 15.50
N CYS A 295 4.90 4.67 15.45
CA CYS A 295 4.52 3.87 16.60
C CYS A 295 5.78 3.36 17.30
N TYR A 296 5.95 3.74 18.57
CA TYR A 296 7.07 3.28 19.40
C TYR A 296 6.59 2.49 20.62
N TYR A 297 5.28 2.42 20.85
CA TYR A 297 4.71 1.75 22.00
C TYR A 297 3.40 1.06 21.63
N ALA A 298 3.26 -0.18 22.06
CA ALA A 298 2.01 -0.93 22.06
C ALA A 298 1.90 -1.73 23.36
N LEU A 299 0.74 -1.69 24.02
CA LEU A 299 0.43 -2.54 25.17
C LEU A 299 -1.01 -3.04 25.06
N LEU A 300 -1.16 -4.34 24.92
CA LEU A 300 -2.47 -4.99 24.85
C LEU A 300 -3.07 -5.13 26.25
N SER A 301 -4.40 -5.07 26.33
CA SER A 301 -5.15 -5.47 27.52
C SER A 301 -5.24 -6.99 27.63
N ALA A 302 -4.11 -7.68 27.75
CA ALA A 302 -4.09 -9.14 27.92
C ALA A 302 -4.71 -9.59 29.25
N GLY A 303 -5.06 -10.88 29.35
CA GLY A 303 -5.44 -11.47 30.64
C GLY A 303 -4.29 -11.42 31.67
N ASN A 304 -4.59 -11.75 32.92
CA ASN A 304 -3.59 -11.89 33.99
C ASN A 304 -3.86 -13.17 34.81
N ILE A 305 -4.13 -14.28 34.11
CA ILE A 305 -4.45 -15.54 34.76
C ILE A 305 -3.18 -16.14 35.34
N ASN A 306 -3.20 -16.42 36.64
CA ASN A 306 -2.17 -17.16 37.33
C ASN A 306 -2.50 -18.66 37.32
N GLN A 307 -1.56 -19.49 36.86
CA GLN A 307 -1.76 -20.93 36.68
C GLN A 307 -1.98 -21.67 38.00
N TYR A 308 -1.34 -21.23 39.08
CA TYR A 308 -1.49 -21.83 40.41
C TYR A 308 -2.83 -21.48 41.05
N THR A 309 -3.32 -20.25 40.84
CA THR A 309 -4.65 -19.84 41.34
C THR A 309 -5.77 -20.68 40.72
N ILE A 310 -5.60 -21.18 39.50
CA ILE A 310 -6.58 -22.05 38.85
C ILE A 310 -6.27 -23.56 38.99
N GLY A 311 -5.24 -23.94 39.75
CA GLY A 311 -4.81 -25.33 39.95
C GLY A 311 -4.16 -26.00 38.75
N ALA A 312 -3.82 -25.25 37.70
CA ALA A 312 -3.20 -25.75 36.47
C ALA A 312 -1.66 -25.68 36.56
N TYR A 313 -1.08 -26.42 37.50
CA TYR A 313 0.33 -26.30 37.92
C TYR A 313 1.35 -26.43 36.78
N GLN A 314 1.03 -27.13 35.70
CA GLN A 314 1.94 -27.38 34.57
C GLN A 314 1.52 -26.66 33.28
N ALA A 315 0.48 -25.82 33.29
CA ALA A 315 -0.18 -25.35 32.07
C ALA A 315 0.36 -24.03 31.47
N CYS A 316 1.64 -23.68 31.68
CA CYS A 316 2.16 -22.34 31.37
C CYS A 316 1.93 -21.91 29.90
N GLU A 317 2.09 -22.83 28.95
CA GLU A 317 1.88 -22.59 27.51
C GLU A 317 0.46 -22.14 27.19
N VAL A 318 -0.51 -22.84 27.78
CA VAL A 318 -1.93 -22.62 27.47
C VAL A 318 -2.46 -21.42 28.22
N VAL A 319 -1.97 -21.16 29.43
CA VAL A 319 -2.30 -19.93 30.16
C VAL A 319 -1.73 -18.71 29.44
N ALA A 320 -0.49 -18.76 28.94
CA ALA A 320 0.10 -17.70 28.12
C ALA A 320 -0.71 -17.46 26.82
N LEU A 321 -1.04 -18.53 26.09
CA LEU A 321 -1.92 -18.49 24.92
C LEU A 321 -3.26 -17.82 25.25
N TYR A 322 -3.93 -18.28 26.29
CA TYR A 322 -5.27 -17.81 26.64
C TYR A 322 -5.28 -16.35 27.10
N ASN A 323 -4.25 -15.90 27.83
CA ASN A 323 -4.09 -14.47 28.16
C ASN A 323 -3.97 -13.61 26.88
N GLY A 324 -3.29 -14.10 25.84
CA GLY A 324 -3.24 -13.46 24.53
C GLY A 324 -4.60 -13.46 23.82
N LEU A 325 -5.34 -14.57 23.89
CA LEU A 325 -6.69 -14.66 23.32
C LEU A 325 -7.69 -13.72 24.00
N ILE A 326 -7.57 -13.46 25.31
CA ILE A 326 -8.36 -12.43 26.01
C ILE A 326 -8.13 -11.06 25.38
N ALA A 327 -6.86 -10.71 25.14
CA ALA A 327 -6.46 -9.44 24.55
C ALA A 327 -7.10 -9.24 23.17
N LEU A 328 -7.14 -10.31 22.38
CA LEU A 328 -7.73 -10.34 21.05
C LEU A 328 -9.26 -10.50 21.04
N GLY A 329 -9.89 -10.76 22.19
CA GLY A 329 -11.33 -11.11 22.25
C GLY A 329 -11.67 -12.43 21.55
N LYS A 330 -10.72 -13.36 21.45
CA LYS A 330 -10.83 -14.62 20.68
C LYS A 330 -10.91 -15.87 21.54
N THR A 331 -11.43 -15.77 22.76
CA THR A 331 -11.61 -16.95 23.64
C THR A 331 -12.78 -17.84 23.23
N ASN A 332 -13.62 -17.39 22.29
CA ASN A 332 -14.82 -18.09 21.82
C ASN A 332 -15.77 -18.49 22.96
N SER A 333 -15.89 -17.62 23.98
CA SER A 333 -16.70 -17.82 25.18
C SER A 333 -16.33 -19.05 26.03
N LYS A 334 -15.21 -19.72 25.73
CA LYS A 334 -14.69 -20.82 26.55
C LYS A 334 -13.94 -20.26 27.74
N SER A 335 -14.04 -20.91 28.90
CA SER A 335 -13.19 -20.62 30.05
C SER A 335 -11.76 -21.15 29.85
N ILE A 336 -10.83 -20.71 30.71
CA ILE A 336 -9.47 -21.26 30.71
C ILE A 336 -9.48 -22.77 31.02
N GLN A 337 -10.32 -23.24 31.95
CA GLN A 337 -10.43 -24.66 32.29
C GLN A 337 -10.93 -25.49 31.10
N GLN A 338 -11.96 -25.00 30.40
CA GLN A 338 -12.45 -25.64 29.17
C GLN A 338 -11.37 -25.67 28.10
N THR A 339 -10.61 -24.59 27.96
CA THR A 339 -9.50 -24.51 26.99
C THR A 339 -8.45 -25.57 27.29
N ILE A 340 -7.96 -25.66 28.53
CA ILE A 340 -6.97 -26.65 28.97
C ILE A 340 -7.49 -28.08 28.76
N ASN A 341 -8.75 -28.36 29.11
CA ASN A 341 -9.34 -29.69 28.98
C ASN A 341 -9.54 -30.13 27.51
N THR A 342 -9.51 -29.21 26.56
CA THR A 342 -9.63 -29.51 25.12
C THR A 342 -8.27 -29.61 24.40
N LEU A 343 -7.16 -29.53 25.13
CA LEU A 343 -5.84 -29.67 24.52
C LEU A 343 -5.69 -31.06 23.88
N PRO A 344 -5.08 -31.15 22.68
CA PRO A 344 -4.66 -32.44 22.15
C PRO A 344 -3.66 -33.07 23.13
N ARG A 345 -3.79 -34.36 23.42
CA ARG A 345 -2.92 -35.09 24.36
C ARG A 345 -2.04 -36.05 23.57
N ASN A 346 -0.73 -36.02 23.79
CA ASN A 346 0.22 -36.91 23.14
C ASN A 346 1.54 -36.93 23.91
N ILE A 347 2.22 -38.08 23.97
CA ILE A 347 3.55 -38.17 24.59
C ILE A 347 4.63 -37.40 23.79
N ASN A 348 4.45 -37.27 22.48
CA ASN A 348 5.28 -36.42 21.64
C ASN A 348 4.75 -34.98 21.67
N PRO A 349 5.52 -34.02 22.22
CA PRO A 349 5.07 -32.64 22.40
C PRO A 349 4.87 -31.87 21.09
N ASN A 350 5.37 -32.39 19.96
CA ASN A 350 5.08 -31.86 18.62
C ASN A 350 3.64 -32.13 18.16
N LEU A 351 2.97 -33.12 18.75
CA LEU A 351 1.63 -33.59 18.35
C LEU A 351 0.54 -33.25 19.37
N GLY A 352 0.90 -32.91 20.60
CA GLY A 352 -0.04 -32.55 21.66
C GLY A 352 0.67 -32.24 22.98
N TYR A 353 -0.10 -31.98 24.02
CA TYR A 353 0.40 -31.80 25.37
C TYR A 353 0.76 -33.15 25.99
N SER A 354 2.03 -33.30 26.37
CA SER A 354 2.56 -34.46 27.10
C SER A 354 2.45 -34.23 28.62
N GLY A 355 2.16 -35.28 29.39
CA GLY A 355 1.90 -35.18 30.83
C GLY A 355 0.48 -34.67 31.20
N ASN A 356 0.29 -34.16 32.43
CA ASN A 356 -0.99 -33.64 32.92
C ASN A 356 -0.89 -32.16 33.36
N PRO A 357 -1.61 -31.21 32.72
CA PRO A 357 -1.60 -29.78 33.07
C PRO A 357 -1.98 -29.49 34.53
N TRP A 358 -2.76 -30.37 35.15
CA TRP A 358 -3.32 -30.21 36.50
C TRP A 358 -2.48 -30.86 37.60
N ASP A 359 -1.36 -31.49 37.27
CA ASP A 359 -0.57 -32.28 38.21
C ASP A 359 0.25 -31.40 39.17
N ALA A 360 -0.20 -31.35 40.43
CA ALA A 360 0.46 -30.64 41.51
C ALA A 360 1.72 -31.38 42.03
N SER A 361 1.83 -32.70 41.84
CA SER A 361 2.94 -33.49 42.37
C SER A 361 4.24 -33.28 41.59
N ALA A 362 4.10 -32.84 40.33
CA ALA A 362 5.20 -32.50 39.43
C ALA A 362 5.84 -31.13 39.71
N VAL A 363 5.37 -30.36 40.71
CA VAL A 363 6.01 -29.07 41.08
C VAL A 363 7.42 -29.24 41.65
N ASN A 364 7.80 -30.46 42.09
CA ASN A 364 9.07 -30.76 42.75
C ASN A 364 10.02 -31.67 41.94
N PHE A 365 9.66 -32.11 40.72
CA PHE A 365 10.51 -33.00 39.92
C PHE A 365 10.40 -32.67 38.41
N PRO A 366 11.51 -32.34 37.72
CA PRO A 366 11.49 -31.93 36.31
C PRO A 366 11.42 -33.08 35.30
N TYR A 367 11.24 -34.32 35.74
CA TYR A 367 11.19 -35.47 34.84
C TYR A 367 9.72 -35.81 34.61
N ASN A 368 9.22 -35.60 33.39
CA ASN A 368 8.06 -36.30 32.77
C ASN A 368 7.44 -35.54 31.58
N GLY A 369 8.13 -34.58 30.94
CA GLY A 369 7.62 -34.03 29.68
C GLY A 369 6.29 -33.29 29.77
N TYR A 370 6.02 -32.54 30.85
CA TYR A 370 4.82 -31.70 30.99
C TYR A 370 4.88 -30.48 30.06
N VAL A 371 4.69 -30.70 28.76
CA VAL A 371 4.96 -29.66 27.75
C VAL A 371 4.12 -29.89 26.51
N ILE A 372 3.75 -28.79 25.85
CA ILE A 372 3.29 -28.77 24.46
C ILE A 372 4.21 -27.83 23.69
N TRP A 373 4.67 -28.23 22.51
CA TRP A 373 5.58 -27.37 21.74
C TRP A 373 4.85 -26.46 20.76
N ALA A 374 5.58 -25.46 20.25
CA ALA A 374 5.05 -24.45 19.34
C ALA A 374 4.25 -25.03 18.16
N THR A 375 4.67 -26.16 17.59
CA THR A 375 3.95 -26.81 16.47
C THR A 375 2.54 -27.26 16.87
N ALA A 376 2.41 -28.04 17.94
CA ALA A 376 1.12 -28.51 18.43
C ALA A 376 0.27 -27.36 18.98
N LEU A 377 0.88 -26.47 19.77
CA LEU A 377 0.16 -25.33 20.35
C LEU A 377 -0.35 -24.37 19.27
N THR A 378 0.42 -24.16 18.19
CA THR A 378 -0.04 -23.34 17.04
C THR A 378 -1.24 -23.99 16.36
N SER A 379 -1.20 -25.31 16.18
CA SER A 379 -2.29 -26.05 15.55
C SER A 379 -3.58 -25.95 16.38
N PHE A 380 -3.45 -26.03 17.71
CA PHE A 380 -4.56 -25.79 18.64
C PHE A 380 -5.04 -24.33 18.61
N ALA A 381 -4.12 -23.35 18.65
CA ALA A 381 -4.43 -21.93 18.64
C ALA A 381 -5.19 -21.49 17.39
N LYS A 382 -4.99 -22.15 16.24
CA LYS A 382 -5.75 -21.89 15.00
C LYS A 382 -7.26 -22.10 15.14
N SER A 383 -7.71 -22.91 16.10
CA SER A 383 -9.14 -23.07 16.41
C SER A 383 -9.77 -21.83 17.07
N TYR A 384 -8.94 -20.93 17.61
CA TYR A 384 -9.34 -19.66 18.24
C TYR A 384 -8.97 -18.45 17.35
N ALA A 385 -7.76 -18.47 16.80
CA ALA A 385 -7.23 -17.44 15.93
C ALA A 385 -6.66 -18.08 14.66
N ALA A 386 -7.43 -18.10 13.57
CA ALA A 386 -7.00 -18.71 12.30
C ALA A 386 -5.68 -18.14 11.73
N THR A 387 -5.32 -16.93 12.15
CA THR A 387 -4.06 -16.23 11.82
C THR A 387 -2.85 -16.69 12.64
N ALA A 388 -3.04 -17.56 13.62
CA ALA A 388 -1.97 -18.04 14.48
C ALA A 388 -0.88 -18.75 13.68
N GLN A 389 0.38 -18.44 13.99
CA GLN A 389 1.55 -18.87 13.24
C GLN A 389 2.65 -19.34 14.19
N ASN A 390 3.27 -20.47 13.85
CA ASN A 390 4.53 -20.88 14.46
C ASN A 390 5.63 -20.01 13.84
N ILE A 391 6.25 -19.18 14.67
CA ILE A 391 7.35 -18.29 14.28
C ILE A 391 8.64 -18.64 15.03
N SER A 392 8.81 -19.92 15.36
CA SER A 392 10.02 -20.42 16.03
C SER A 392 11.27 -20.07 15.21
N GLY A 393 12.36 -19.71 15.90
CA GLY A 393 13.57 -19.15 15.29
C GLY A 393 13.47 -17.68 14.85
N THR A 394 12.39 -16.97 15.18
CA THR A 394 12.26 -15.54 14.83
C THR A 394 13.36 -14.68 15.47
N SER A 395 13.73 -13.59 14.79
CA SER A 395 14.64 -12.58 15.33
C SER A 395 13.96 -11.66 16.35
N LEU A 396 14.75 -11.05 17.25
CA LEU A 396 14.32 -9.98 18.14
C LEU A 396 13.57 -8.87 17.37
N VAL A 397 14.18 -8.38 16.28
CA VAL A 397 13.61 -7.31 15.46
C VAL A 397 12.22 -7.67 14.92
N ASN A 398 12.00 -8.94 14.54
CA ASN A 398 10.67 -9.35 14.11
C ASN A 398 9.69 -9.45 15.28
N MET A 399 10.11 -9.91 16.48
CA MET A 399 9.26 -9.88 17.68
C MET A 399 8.81 -8.46 18.03
N GLU A 400 9.74 -7.49 18.04
CA GLU A 400 9.45 -6.07 18.27
C GLU A 400 8.43 -5.53 17.26
N LYS A 401 8.63 -5.85 15.97
CA LYS A 401 7.69 -5.48 14.90
C LYS A 401 6.30 -6.08 15.10
N GLN A 402 6.19 -7.35 15.50
CA GLN A 402 4.87 -7.96 15.73
C GLN A 402 4.20 -7.38 16.98
N ALA A 403 4.95 -7.12 18.05
CA ALA A 403 4.43 -6.49 19.26
C ALA A 403 3.88 -5.07 18.97
N LEU A 404 4.60 -4.25 18.18
CA LEU A 404 4.11 -2.94 17.73
C LEU A 404 2.90 -2.99 16.80
N LYS A 405 2.64 -4.14 16.17
CA LYS A 405 1.40 -4.38 15.40
C LYS A 405 0.23 -4.84 16.27
N GLY A 406 0.42 -4.89 17.60
CA GLY A 406 -0.60 -5.40 18.51
C GLY A 406 -0.80 -6.90 18.41
N ARG A 407 0.23 -7.67 18.00
CA ARG A 407 0.14 -9.12 17.86
C ARG A 407 0.86 -9.81 19.01
N PRO A 408 0.13 -10.49 19.91
CA PRO A 408 0.75 -11.16 21.05
C PRO A 408 1.62 -12.33 20.61
N ILE A 409 2.70 -12.59 21.34
CA ILE A 409 3.65 -13.67 21.06
C ILE A 409 3.79 -14.55 22.30
N VAL A 410 3.43 -15.82 22.19
CA VAL A 410 3.77 -16.83 23.19
C VAL A 410 5.19 -17.31 22.92
N ILE A 411 6.08 -17.26 23.91
CA ILE A 411 7.48 -17.69 23.79
C ILE A 411 7.84 -18.68 24.88
N TRP A 412 8.61 -19.70 24.50
CA TRP A 412 9.23 -20.60 25.46
C TRP A 412 10.58 -20.01 25.88
N GLY A 413 10.80 -19.92 27.17
CA GLY A 413 12.03 -19.44 27.81
C GLY A 413 12.30 -20.26 29.08
N THR A 414 12.75 -19.62 30.15
CA THR A 414 13.18 -20.31 31.37
C THR A 414 12.66 -19.58 32.59
N LEU A 415 12.21 -20.26 33.65
CA LEU A 415 11.75 -19.61 34.89
C LEU A 415 12.64 -18.43 35.32
N ASN A 416 12.03 -17.28 35.61
CA ASN A 416 12.71 -15.99 35.90
C ASN A 416 13.67 -15.47 34.81
N MET A 417 13.56 -15.99 33.59
CA MET A 417 14.50 -15.78 32.48
C MET A 417 15.95 -16.10 32.89
N ALA A 418 16.10 -17.12 33.73
CA ALA A 418 17.38 -17.60 34.23
C ALA A 418 18.14 -18.43 33.19
N LYS A 419 19.38 -18.83 33.51
CA LYS A 419 20.16 -19.72 32.66
C LYS A 419 19.42 -21.05 32.44
N ALA A 420 19.39 -21.53 31.20
CA ALA A 420 18.79 -22.81 30.85
C ALA A 420 19.52 -23.99 31.51
N HIS A 421 18.75 -24.90 32.10
CA HIS A 421 19.24 -26.15 32.70
C HIS A 421 18.76 -27.32 31.85
N ILE A 422 19.53 -27.69 30.83
CA ILE A 422 19.19 -28.78 29.91
C ILE A 422 19.37 -30.12 30.64
N VAL A 423 18.30 -30.90 30.72
CA VAL A 423 18.32 -32.27 31.28
C VAL A 423 18.34 -33.33 30.18
N ASN A 424 17.78 -33.02 29.01
CA ASN A 424 17.89 -33.86 27.82
C ASN A 424 18.09 -32.97 26.59
N SER A 425 19.21 -33.14 25.89
CA SER A 425 19.56 -32.32 24.72
C SER A 425 18.80 -32.72 23.45
N ASN A 426 18.20 -33.91 23.40
CA ASN A 426 17.42 -34.40 22.25
C ASN A 426 16.13 -35.09 22.70
N TYR A 427 15.25 -34.30 23.29
CA TYR A 427 13.90 -34.70 23.63
C TYR A 427 12.99 -34.34 22.46
N TYR A 428 12.64 -35.28 21.58
CA TYR A 428 11.78 -35.08 20.40
C TYR A 428 12.23 -33.99 19.39
N GLY A 429 13.54 -33.77 19.25
CA GLY A 429 14.11 -32.76 18.33
C GLY A 429 14.32 -31.38 18.95
N GLY A 430 14.21 -31.28 20.28
CA GLY A 430 14.47 -30.08 21.07
C GLY A 430 15.09 -30.45 22.42
N HIS A 431 15.31 -29.45 23.25
CA HIS A 431 15.85 -29.58 24.59
C HIS A 431 14.73 -29.67 25.62
N GLU A 432 14.84 -30.63 26.53
CA GLU A 432 14.07 -30.65 27.78
C GLU A 432 14.88 -29.89 28.83
N LEU A 433 14.27 -28.88 29.45
CA LEU A 433 14.89 -28.05 30.48
C LEU A 433 14.15 -28.27 31.80
N SER A 434 14.90 -28.41 32.90
CA SER A 434 14.30 -28.51 34.25
C SER A 434 13.69 -27.21 34.74
N ASN A 435 14.06 -26.09 34.13
CA ASN A 435 13.52 -24.77 34.42
C ASN A 435 12.81 -24.14 33.22
N SER A 436 12.24 -24.95 32.31
CA SER A 436 11.43 -24.44 31.19
C SER A 436 10.24 -23.62 31.71
N HIS A 437 9.91 -22.51 31.02
CA HIS A 437 8.71 -21.72 31.29
C HIS A 437 8.23 -21.02 30.02
N THR A 438 6.94 -20.66 29.97
CA THR A 438 6.35 -19.99 28.81
C THR A 438 5.75 -18.64 29.19
N TYR A 439 5.98 -17.64 28.34
CA TYR A 439 5.55 -16.26 28.55
C TYR A 439 4.66 -15.78 27.42
N LEU A 440 3.84 -14.77 27.70
CA LEU A 440 3.21 -13.96 26.67
C LEU A 440 3.90 -12.59 26.59
N ILE A 441 4.39 -12.24 25.41
CA ILE A 441 4.72 -10.85 25.05
C ILE A 441 3.42 -10.20 24.56
N ASP A 442 2.92 -9.24 25.33
CA ASP A 442 1.69 -8.48 25.03
C ASP A 442 1.95 -6.97 24.94
N GLY A 443 3.19 -6.55 24.81
CA GLY A 443 3.53 -5.18 24.51
C GLY A 443 5.01 -4.96 24.25
N TYR A 444 5.33 -3.79 23.71
CA TYR A 444 6.70 -3.35 23.47
C TYR A 444 6.80 -1.83 23.58
N ASN A 445 7.91 -1.37 24.12
CA ASN A 445 8.29 0.03 24.20
C ASN A 445 9.69 0.22 23.61
N ALA A 446 9.75 0.79 22.41
CA ALA A 446 11.00 1.04 21.69
C ALA A 446 11.88 2.11 22.34
N GLN A 447 11.32 2.97 23.20
CA GLN A 447 12.11 4.00 23.90
C GLN A 447 12.92 3.42 25.06
N THR A 448 12.39 2.39 25.73
CA THR A 448 13.08 1.71 26.83
C THR A 448 13.70 0.38 26.42
N ASN A 449 13.46 -0.08 25.19
CA ASN A 449 13.85 -1.41 24.70
C ASN A 449 13.34 -2.54 25.61
N GLN A 450 12.06 -2.47 25.96
CA GLN A 450 11.43 -3.45 26.84
C GLN A 450 10.22 -4.09 26.18
N PHE A 451 10.08 -5.39 26.37
CA PHE A 451 8.81 -6.08 26.19
C PHE A 451 7.97 -5.97 27.45
N HIS A 452 6.66 -5.86 27.28
CA HIS A 452 5.73 -6.16 28.35
C HIS A 452 5.44 -7.65 28.32
N ILE A 453 5.53 -8.27 29.49
CA ILE A 453 5.40 -9.70 29.70
C ILE A 453 4.18 -9.94 30.58
N THR A 454 3.32 -10.84 30.14
CA THR A 454 2.31 -11.48 30.98
C THR A 454 2.78 -12.89 31.30
N ASP A 455 3.14 -13.10 32.56
CA ASP A 455 3.64 -14.34 33.12
C ASP A 455 2.56 -15.02 33.97
N SER A 456 2.33 -16.31 33.73
CA SER A 456 1.31 -17.10 34.43
C SER A 456 1.65 -17.43 35.89
N ILE A 457 2.83 -17.06 36.37
CA ILE A 457 3.30 -17.23 37.75
C ILE A 457 3.52 -15.86 38.40
N TYR A 458 4.24 -14.97 37.72
CA TYR A 458 4.71 -13.70 38.30
C TYR A 458 3.85 -12.48 37.92
N GLY A 459 2.83 -12.66 37.09
CA GLY A 459 1.95 -11.58 36.65
C GLY A 459 2.57 -10.71 35.56
N LYS A 460 2.26 -9.42 35.57
CA LYS A 460 2.59 -8.49 34.48
C LYS A 460 3.75 -7.57 34.81
N TYR A 461 4.71 -7.45 33.91
CA TYR A 461 5.88 -6.58 34.09
C TYR A 461 6.57 -6.22 32.78
N TRP A 462 7.36 -5.14 32.80
CA TRP A 462 8.28 -4.79 31.71
C TRP A 462 9.64 -5.45 31.90
N LYS A 463 10.24 -5.92 30.80
CA LYS A 463 11.56 -6.56 30.82
C LYS A 463 12.36 -6.22 29.58
N ASP A 464 13.65 -5.98 29.76
CA ASP A 464 14.57 -5.68 28.67
C ASP A 464 14.54 -6.77 27.60
N THR A 465 14.42 -6.35 26.33
CA THR A 465 14.32 -7.27 25.20
C THR A 465 15.50 -8.25 25.16
N SER A 466 16.70 -7.80 25.50
CA SER A 466 17.89 -8.63 25.55
C SER A 466 17.80 -9.77 26.56
N THR A 467 17.12 -9.57 27.69
CA THR A 467 16.93 -10.63 28.70
C THR A 467 15.90 -11.65 28.23
N VAL A 468 14.78 -11.17 27.70
CA VAL A 468 13.71 -12.01 27.14
C VAL A 468 14.25 -12.90 26.03
N VAL A 469 15.02 -12.31 25.11
CA VAL A 469 15.55 -13.02 23.93
C VAL A 469 16.67 -13.99 24.29
N LYS A 470 17.49 -13.72 25.32
CA LYS A 470 18.45 -14.70 25.85
C LYS A 470 17.75 -15.96 26.36
N ALA A 471 16.67 -15.79 27.14
CA ALA A 471 15.89 -16.92 27.64
C ALA A 471 15.25 -17.72 26.49
N TYR A 472 14.65 -17.01 25.52
CA TYR A 472 14.06 -17.58 24.31
C TYR A 472 15.06 -18.42 23.48
N TYR A 473 16.23 -17.86 23.13
CA TYR A 473 17.22 -18.60 22.34
C TYR A 473 17.83 -19.78 23.10
N SER A 474 17.86 -19.71 24.44
CA SER A 474 18.34 -20.82 25.27
C SER A 474 17.33 -21.97 25.41
N ASN A 475 16.05 -21.74 25.08
CA ASN A 475 15.00 -22.76 25.15
C ASN A 475 14.36 -22.98 23.76
N ASN A 476 15.06 -23.70 22.89
CA ASN A 476 14.58 -24.15 21.58
C ASN A 476 14.17 -23.06 20.59
N SER A 477 14.17 -21.77 20.98
CA SER A 477 13.65 -20.66 20.18
C SER A 477 12.20 -20.89 19.74
N PHE A 478 11.37 -21.53 20.57
CA PHE A 478 9.97 -21.75 20.24
C PHE A 478 9.13 -20.50 20.44
N ALA A 479 8.34 -20.15 19.42
CA ALA A 479 7.47 -18.98 19.47
C ALA A 479 6.19 -19.20 18.65
N LEU A 480 5.09 -18.69 19.16
CA LEU A 480 3.77 -18.69 18.55
C LEU A 480 3.24 -17.27 18.51
N LEU A 481 2.85 -16.83 17.32
CA LEU A 481 2.27 -15.52 17.06
C LEU A 481 0.75 -15.66 16.90
N LEU A 482 -0.03 -14.77 17.52
CA LEU A 482 -1.49 -14.76 17.42
C LEU A 482 -2.04 -13.80 16.35
#